data_AF-A0A0D0DJ24-F1
#
_entry.id   AF-A0A0D0DJ24-F1
#
_cell.length_a   1.000
_cell.length_b   1.000
_cell.length_c   1.000
_cell.angle_alpha   90.00
_cell.angle_beta   90.00
_cell.angle_gamma   90.00
#
_symmetry.space_group_name_H-M   'P 1'
#
loop_
_entity.id
_entity.type
_entity.pdbx_description
1 polymer ?
#
loop_
_entity_poly.entity_id
_entity_poly.type
_entity_poly.pdbx_seq_one_letter_code
_entity_poly.pdbx_strand_id
1 'polypeptide(L)'
;MKPIETLKKGLAKLRHQIRDRKTRLEGELKAHQPVSDSNLEWLDNAGNLVDEERVVDALDHASDYERGLQRLNSHDKSVIEKLKNLAGSGDHEKPANKRKRMAFLNLMIYAKSNCRS
;
A
#
# COMPACT_ATOMS: atom_id res chain seq x y z
N MET A 1 -12.86 -21.32 11.12
CA MET A 1 -13.06 -19.90 10.75
C MET A 1 -13.50 -19.89 9.29
N LYS A 2 -14.58 -19.19 8.91
CA LYS A 2 -15.00 -19.16 7.49
C LYS A 2 -13.91 -18.44 6.67
N PRO A 3 -13.56 -18.90 5.45
CA PRO A 3 -12.53 -18.26 4.62
C PRO A 3 -12.73 -16.75 4.45
N ILE A 4 -13.97 -16.31 4.31
CA ILE A 4 -14.34 -14.90 4.20
C ILE A 4 -13.95 -14.06 5.44
N GLU A 5 -13.99 -14.63 6.64
CA GLU A 5 -13.61 -13.93 7.88
C GLU A 5 -12.10 -13.64 7.92
N THR A 6 -11.28 -14.51 7.35
CA THR A 6 -9.84 -14.26 7.18
C THR A 6 -9.61 -13.07 6.25
N LEU A 7 -10.39 -12.97 5.16
CA LEU A 7 -10.28 -11.84 4.22
C LEU A 7 -10.74 -10.53 4.86
N LYS A 8 -11.87 -10.53 5.58
CA LYS A 8 -12.35 -9.38 6.36
C LYS A 8 -11.31 -8.90 7.38
N LYS A 9 -10.65 -9.83 8.08
CA LYS A 9 -9.56 -9.51 9.01
C LYS A 9 -8.37 -8.86 8.29
N GLY A 10 -7.96 -9.40 7.14
CA GLY A 10 -6.90 -8.83 6.30
C GLY A 10 -7.24 -7.41 5.83
N LEU A 11 -8.49 -7.21 5.38
CA LEU A 11 -8.97 -5.91 4.92
C LEU A 11 -9.03 -4.89 6.05
N ALA A 12 -9.46 -5.29 7.25
CA ALA A 12 -9.47 -4.42 8.43
C ALA A 12 -8.06 -3.94 8.79
N LYS A 13 -7.06 -4.83 8.76
CA LYS A 13 -5.65 -4.47 8.95
C LYS A 13 -5.16 -3.49 7.88
N LEU A 14 -5.48 -3.75 6.62
CA LEU A 14 -5.10 -2.89 5.50
C LEU A 14 -5.70 -1.48 5.62
N ARG A 15 -6.99 -1.40 5.96
CA ARG A 15 -7.69 -0.14 6.24
C ARG A 15 -7.02 0.65 7.36
N HIS A 16 -6.60 -0.01 8.43
CA HIS A 16 -5.90 0.66 9.52
C HIS A 16 -4.57 1.27 9.05
N GLN A 17 -3.73 0.50 8.34
CA GLN A 17 -2.45 1.00 7.83
C GLN A 17 -2.61 2.22 6.91
N ILE A 18 -3.63 2.21 6.06
CA ILE A 18 -3.90 3.31 5.13
C ILE A 18 -4.49 4.52 5.85
N ARG A 19 -5.34 4.30 6.86
CA ARG A 19 -5.97 5.37 7.63
C ARG A 19 -4.93 6.27 8.29
N ASP A 20 -3.87 5.70 8.86
CA ASP A 20 -2.85 6.49 9.55
C ASP A 20 -2.12 7.44 8.60
N ARG A 21 -1.76 6.94 7.40
CA ARG A 21 -1.15 7.77 6.37
C ARG A 21 -2.11 8.80 5.79
N LYS A 22 -3.39 8.45 5.57
CA LYS A 22 -4.41 9.42 5.11
C LYS A 22 -4.63 10.53 6.13
N THR A 23 -4.72 10.20 7.42
CA THR A 23 -4.87 11.18 8.50
C THR A 23 -3.72 12.16 8.53
N ARG A 24 -2.48 11.70 8.31
CA ARG A 24 -1.32 12.57 8.19
C ARG A 24 -1.42 13.52 6.97
N LEU A 25 -1.79 12.99 5.80
CA LEU A 25 -1.95 13.81 4.59
C LEU A 25 -3.07 14.85 4.73
N GLU A 26 -4.17 14.49 5.40
CA GLU A 26 -5.24 15.44 5.74
C GLU A 26 -4.74 16.56 6.67
N GLY A 27 -3.84 16.25 7.60
CA GLY A 27 -3.18 17.25 8.44
C GLY A 27 -2.30 18.21 7.64
N GLU A 28 -1.49 17.68 6.72
CA GLU A 28 -0.66 18.48 5.80
C GLU A 28 -1.53 19.40 4.91
N LEU A 29 -2.63 18.87 4.37
CA LEU A 29 -3.60 19.63 3.58
C LEU A 29 -4.28 20.75 4.39
N LYS A 30 -4.69 20.47 5.64
CA LYS A 30 -5.27 21.48 6.55
C LYS A 30 -4.27 22.59 6.90
N ALA A 31 -2.97 22.27 6.90
CA ALA A 31 -1.88 23.25 7.05
C ALA A 31 -1.52 23.96 5.72
N HIS A 32 -2.34 23.81 4.67
CA HIS A 32 -2.12 24.34 3.33
C HIS A 32 -0.78 23.92 2.70
N GLN A 33 -0.22 22.80 3.15
CA GLN A 33 0.98 22.23 2.53
C GLN A 33 0.61 21.49 1.24
N PRO A 34 1.42 21.61 0.17
CA PRO A 34 1.20 20.87 -1.05
C PRO A 34 1.44 19.37 -0.81
N VAL A 35 0.61 18.53 -1.42
CA VAL A 35 0.80 17.08 -1.42
C VAL A 35 1.88 16.74 -2.44
N SER A 36 2.93 16.03 -2.01
CA SER A 36 4.00 15.59 -2.91
C SER A 36 3.48 14.60 -3.97
N ASP A 37 4.14 14.55 -5.13
CA ASP A 37 3.81 13.59 -6.21
C ASP A 37 3.83 12.14 -5.72
N SER A 38 4.76 11.79 -4.83
CA SER A 38 4.82 10.44 -4.24
C SER A 38 3.63 10.13 -3.32
N ASN A 39 2.98 11.14 -2.74
CA ASN A 39 1.76 10.95 -1.97
C ASN A 39 0.54 10.84 -2.90
N LEU A 40 0.50 11.58 -4.01
CA LEU A 40 -0.54 11.45 -5.04
C LEU A 40 -0.49 10.06 -5.69
N GLU A 41 0.68 9.63 -6.15
CA GLU A 41 0.87 8.28 -6.71
C GLU A 41 0.45 7.20 -5.70
N TRP A 42 0.77 7.40 -4.42
CA TRP A 42 0.33 6.49 -3.38
C TRP A 42 -1.20 6.48 -3.20
N LEU A 43 -1.86 7.64 -3.24
CA LEU A 43 -3.32 7.75 -3.12
C LEU A 43 -4.05 7.05 -4.27
N ASP A 44 -3.53 7.16 -5.49
CA ASP A 44 -4.11 6.53 -6.68
C ASP A 44 -3.95 5.00 -6.67
N ASN A 45 -2.86 4.52 -6.07
CA ASN A 45 -2.52 3.10 -6.04
C ASN A 45 -2.76 2.50 -4.65
N ALA A 46 -1.72 2.35 -3.82
CA ALA A 46 -1.78 1.59 -2.58
C ALA A 46 -2.72 2.17 -1.50
N GLY A 47 -3.08 3.46 -1.60
CA GLY A 47 -4.04 4.13 -0.73
C GLY A 47 -5.49 4.00 -1.21
N ASN A 48 -5.71 3.48 -2.41
CA ASN A 48 -7.01 3.17 -2.98
C ASN A 48 -7.37 1.71 -2.67
N LEU A 49 -8.48 1.51 -1.95
CA LEU A 49 -8.92 0.18 -1.50
C LEU A 49 -10.13 -0.35 -2.25
N VAL A 50 -10.55 0.32 -3.33
CA VAL A 50 -11.77 -0.03 -4.05
C VAL A 50 -11.75 -1.48 -4.51
N ASP A 51 -10.61 -1.96 -5.02
CA ASP A 51 -10.49 -3.36 -5.47
C ASP A 51 -10.58 -4.35 -4.31
N GLU A 52 -9.87 -4.11 -3.21
CA GLU A 52 -9.91 -4.97 -2.03
C GLU A 52 -11.31 -5.03 -1.39
N GLU A 53 -11.99 -3.89 -1.29
CA GLU A 53 -13.34 -3.82 -0.76
C GLU A 53 -14.34 -4.53 -1.66
N ARG A 54 -14.26 -4.30 -2.98
CA ARG A 54 -15.12 -4.95 -3.97
C ARG A 54 -14.98 -6.46 -3.95
N VAL A 55 -13.75 -6.98 -3.89
CA VAL A 55 -13.52 -8.44 -3.89
C VAL A 55 -14.07 -9.10 -2.63
N VAL A 56 -13.86 -8.48 -1.47
CA VAL A 56 -14.40 -9.01 -0.20
C VAL A 56 -15.93 -8.96 -0.22
N ASP A 57 -16.52 -7.85 -0.65
CA ASP A 57 -17.97 -7.68 -0.73
C ASP A 57 -18.62 -8.72 -1.67
N ALA A 58 -18.03 -8.92 -2.85
CA ALA A 58 -18.51 -9.91 -3.83
C ALA A 58 -18.48 -11.35 -3.28
N LEU A 59 -17.45 -11.71 -2.50
CA LEU A 59 -17.33 -13.03 -1.89
C LEU A 59 -18.21 -13.20 -0.65
N ASP A 60 -18.48 -12.12 0.09
CA ASP A 60 -19.35 -12.15 1.28
C ASP A 60 -20.82 -12.34 0.91
N HIS A 61 -21.23 -11.72 -0.20
CA HIS A 61 -22.59 -11.83 -0.73
C HIS A 61 -22.78 -13.02 -1.69
N ALA A 62 -21.72 -13.76 -2.02
CA ALA A 62 -21.84 -14.96 -2.83
C ALA A 62 -22.55 -16.07 -2.05
N SER A 63 -23.58 -16.69 -2.65
CA SER A 63 -24.26 -17.84 -2.05
C SER A 63 -23.35 -19.05 -1.88
N ASP A 64 -22.31 -19.15 -2.69
CA ASP A 64 -21.27 -20.18 -2.64
C ASP A 64 -19.90 -19.51 -2.81
N TYR A 65 -19.06 -19.63 -1.78
CA TYR A 65 -17.75 -19.01 -1.72
C TYR A 65 -16.79 -19.54 -2.80
N GLU A 66 -16.76 -20.86 -3.03
CA GLU A 66 -15.88 -21.47 -4.03
C GLU A 66 -16.29 -21.07 -5.44
N ARG A 67 -17.60 -21.02 -5.69
CA ARG A 67 -18.14 -20.53 -6.96
C ARG A 67 -17.86 -19.04 -7.17
N GLY A 68 -17.88 -18.25 -6.10
CA GLY A 68 -17.44 -16.85 -6.09
C GLY A 68 -15.97 -16.73 -6.50
N LEU A 69 -15.08 -17.50 -5.87
CA LEU A 69 -13.64 -17.52 -6.17
C LEU A 69 -13.32 -17.86 -7.64
N GLN A 70 -14.06 -18.81 -8.23
CA GLN A 70 -13.86 -19.20 -9.62
C GLN A 70 -14.16 -18.08 -10.61
N ARG A 71 -15.09 -17.18 -10.28
CA ARG A 71 -15.51 -16.06 -11.14
C ARG A 71 -14.53 -14.89 -11.12
N LEU A 72 -13.60 -14.88 -10.17
CA LEU A 72 -12.60 -13.82 -10.04
C LEU A 72 -11.52 -13.93 -11.12
N ASN A 73 -11.11 -12.77 -11.64
CA ASN A 73 -9.98 -12.67 -12.56
C ASN A 73 -8.64 -12.81 -11.81
N SER A 74 -7.53 -12.75 -12.53
CA SER A 74 -6.18 -12.87 -11.97
C SER A 74 -5.83 -11.76 -10.97
N HIS A 75 -6.29 -10.52 -11.21
CA HIS A 75 -6.07 -9.37 -10.33
C HIS A 75 -6.81 -9.55 -9.00
N ASP A 76 -8.09 -9.89 -9.05
CA ASP A 76 -8.91 -10.14 -7.87
C ASP A 76 -8.36 -11.31 -7.02
N LYS A 77 -7.79 -12.32 -7.67
CA LYS A 77 -7.09 -13.42 -6.97
C LYS A 77 -5.82 -12.94 -6.28
N SER A 78 -5.07 -12.02 -6.88
CA SER A 78 -3.90 -11.40 -6.24
C SER A 78 -4.29 -10.60 -4.99
N VAL A 79 -5.42 -9.88 -5.05
CA VAL A 79 -6.02 -9.18 -3.91
C VAL A 79 -6.31 -10.16 -2.76
N ILE A 80 -6.89 -11.33 -3.04
CA ILE A 80 -7.16 -12.34 -2.02
C ILE A 80 -5.89 -12.80 -1.32
N GLU A 81 -4.84 -13.11 -2.08
CA GLU A 81 -3.57 -13.56 -1.50
C GLU A 81 -2.91 -12.46 -0.64
N LYS A 82 -2.98 -11.20 -1.09
CA LYS A 82 -2.55 -10.04 -0.28
C LYS A 82 -3.31 -9.98 1.05
N LEU A 83 -4.63 -10.11 1.04
CA LEU A 83 -5.47 -10.05 2.24
C LEU A 83 -5.23 -11.23 3.19
N LYS A 84 -5.07 -12.46 2.66
CA LYS A 84 -4.69 -13.64 3.45
C LYS A 84 -3.35 -13.45 4.14
N ASN A 85 -2.35 -12.94 3.41
CA ASN A 85 -1.03 -12.68 3.96
C ASN A 85 -1.07 -11.65 5.10
N LEU A 86 -1.86 -10.58 4.95
CA LEU A 86 -2.06 -9.57 6.01
C LEU A 86 -2.76 -10.14 7.24
N ALA A 87 -3.72 -11.06 7.05
CA ALA A 87 -4.44 -11.70 8.15
C ALA A 87 -3.57 -12.69 8.94
N GLY A 88 -2.67 -13.40 8.25
CA GLY A 88 -1.75 -14.40 8.82
C GLY A 88 -0.45 -13.81 9.37
N SER A 89 -0.02 -12.65 8.88
CA SER A 89 1.10 -11.92 9.46
C SER A 89 0.69 -11.35 10.81
N GLY A 90 1.25 -11.91 11.89
CA GLY A 90 1.26 -11.26 13.21
C GLY A 90 1.85 -9.86 13.08
N ASP A 91 1.50 -8.95 13.99
CA ASP A 91 1.69 -7.48 13.91
C ASP A 91 3.16 -7.01 13.83
N HIS A 92 3.86 -7.41 12.78
CA HIS A 92 5.14 -6.86 12.38
C HIS A 92 4.88 -5.74 11.37
N GLU A 93 4.39 -4.62 11.88
CA GLU A 93 4.83 -3.35 11.34
C GLU A 93 6.36 -3.28 11.48
N LYS A 94 7.06 -3.27 10.35
CA LYS A 94 8.34 -2.59 10.25
C LYS A 94 8.24 -1.59 9.12
N PRO A 95 8.36 -0.28 9.38
CA PRO A 95 8.63 0.68 8.32
C PRO A 95 10.09 0.47 7.89
N ALA A 96 10.32 -0.43 6.93
CA ALA A 96 11.65 -0.63 6.37
C ALA A 96 11.94 0.45 5.33
N ASN A 97 12.25 1.65 5.82
CA ASN A 97 13.02 2.64 5.09
C ASN A 97 14.41 2.04 4.78
N LYS A 98 14.60 1.48 3.58
CA LYS A 98 15.92 1.22 3.00
C LYS A 98 15.94 1.58 1.52
N ARG A 99 15.79 2.87 1.22
CA ARG A 99 16.49 3.45 0.07
C ARG A 99 17.87 3.92 0.54
N LYS A 100 18.87 3.03 0.49
CA LYS A 100 20.24 3.48 0.23
C LYS A 100 20.41 3.51 -1.29
N ARG A 101 19.88 4.56 -1.93
CA ARG A 101 20.27 4.94 -3.29
C ARG A 101 21.33 6.01 -3.16
N MET A 102 22.57 5.60 -3.41
CA MET A 102 23.72 6.40 -3.85
C MET A 102 23.84 7.81 -3.25
N ALA A 103 24.44 7.89 -2.07
CA ALA A 103 25.06 9.12 -1.60
C ALA A 103 26.16 9.54 -2.60
N PHE A 104 25.94 10.67 -3.27
CA PHE A 104 26.98 11.58 -3.73
C PHE A 104 27.97 11.04 -4.79
N LEU A 105 27.46 10.69 -5.97
CA LEU A 105 28.24 10.76 -7.23
C LEU A 105 28.33 12.19 -7.82
N ASN A 106 28.01 13.23 -7.04
CA ASN A 106 28.01 14.63 -7.49
C ASN A 106 28.94 15.57 -6.69
N LEU A 107 29.87 15.05 -5.87
CA LEU A 107 30.93 15.86 -5.23
C LEU A 107 32.33 15.67 -5.87
N MET A 108 32.44 14.93 -6.97
CA MET A 108 33.73 14.69 -7.67
C MET A 108 33.79 15.34 -9.07
N ILE A 109 32.83 16.20 -9.43
CA ILE A 109 32.91 17.02 -10.66
C ILE A 109 33.27 18.48 -10.35
N TYR A 110 33.00 18.98 -9.13
CA TYR A 110 33.29 20.37 -8.75
C TYR A 110 34.68 20.62 -8.14
N ALA A 111 35.50 19.57 -7.92
CA ALA A 111 36.84 19.69 -7.34
C ALA A 111 37.98 19.59 -8.37
N LYS A 112 37.69 19.44 -9.67
CA LYS A 112 38.72 19.27 -10.72
C LYS A 112 38.90 20.48 -11.64
N SER A 113 38.20 21.58 -11.38
CA SER A 113 38.28 22.81 -12.18
C SER A 113 39.07 23.95 -11.54
N ASN A 114 39.73 23.75 -10.38
CA ASN A 114 40.40 24.86 -9.68
C ASN A 114 41.85 24.59 -9.22
N CYS A 115 42.54 23.63 -9.84
CA CYS A 115 43.99 23.52 -9.76
C CYS A 115 44.59 23.68 -11.16
N ARG A 116 44.38 24.85 -11.75
CA ARG A 116 45.17 25.34 -12.87
C ARG A 116 45.42 26.83 -12.65
N SER A 117 46.44 27.12 -11.86
CA SER A 117 47.20 28.36 -11.91
C SER A 117 48.60 28.10 -11.40
#